data_AF-A0AAD6N606-F1
#
_entry.id   AF-A0AAD6N606-F1
#
_cell.length_a   1.000
_cell.length_b   1.000
_cell.length_c   1.000
_cell.angle_alpha   90.00
_cell.angle_beta   90.00
_cell.angle_gamma   90.00
#
_symmetry.space_group_name_H-M   'P 1'
#
loop_
_entity.id
_entity.type
_entity.pdbx_description
1 polymer ?
#
loop_
_entity_poly.entity_id
_entity_poly.type
_entity_poly.pdbx_seq_one_letter_code
_entity_poly.pdbx_strand_id
1 'polypeptide(L)'
;MQPGALDAVTKPKGPLNWGQINFIHTSDTHGWLEGHIKERNYGADWGDFVSFTKHMQDKAAKKKVDLLLIDTGDLHDGNGLSDATTPNGNVTNPIFENIDYDLLTPGNHELIASDVAYNTFTKFTKVYGDKYLTSNIDICKNCQNGEPDKKEWVSMGSRSKYITTKHGLRIMAFGVILDGTNNNKNMTRIQTAAEMVKQDWFKNAVNRKDIDLFVLIGHNPVKPGIPKSLSTFPLLMDALRKMRPEIPVQGFGGHTHRRDFYIYDPMSSAMESGKYCDTVGWLSLDGIKSQPNKTASPEIKRDLDNKSIMVESADASCNKTKAFDMKLTRRYLDWNRLTFDYHATGSQNILDTSHGLKVTKGITDSRKSLNLTFVYGCAPQSYCVSCKPFGDKGNVYTLVQTAAAATVVNPDRSMKSRMIIVNKGAIRYDLVQGPFTLDDSYIVCPYTNTFRYFPDVPYSLASKVLETLNKPKSTKRSSMTVDTISSQMLGYDECDNPSPHNGADLLKPKSLFRRVLGGTTPTPGYTTCDDLGNDGDDTPHSQISEYSQPDHIQATAGFPSEGQPDKVDIVFSDFLGDRIVGALNLEHPSKNYTTDDSLLYMPENFTSNTFIPAYASMAWKDNINNCSIAG
;
A
#
# COMPACT_ATOMS: atom_id res chain seq x y z
N MET A 1 -5.84 0.04 -21.07
CA MET A 1 -5.81 1.32 -20.33
C MET A 1 -7.14 2.03 -20.46
N GLN A 2 -7.55 2.72 -19.40
CA GLN A 2 -8.83 3.42 -19.36
C GLN A 2 -8.82 4.71 -20.20
N PRO A 3 -9.98 5.13 -20.75
CA PRO A 3 -10.10 6.41 -21.44
C PRO A 3 -9.68 7.60 -20.55
N GLY A 4 -8.85 8.49 -21.10
CA GLY A 4 -8.34 9.66 -20.40
C GLY A 4 -7.02 9.45 -19.65
N ALA A 5 -6.57 8.21 -19.49
CA ALA A 5 -5.25 7.91 -18.92
C ALA A 5 -4.13 8.47 -19.81
N LEU A 6 -3.07 8.97 -19.18
CA LEU A 6 -1.93 9.58 -19.87
C LEU A 6 -0.86 8.53 -20.19
N ASP A 7 -0.27 8.63 -21.39
CA ASP A 7 0.85 7.77 -21.77
C ASP A 7 2.13 8.16 -21.02
N ALA A 8 2.85 7.13 -20.58
CA ALA A 8 4.21 7.27 -20.06
C ALA A 8 5.18 7.67 -21.18
N VAL A 9 6.14 8.53 -20.84
CA VAL A 9 7.12 9.09 -21.80
C VAL A 9 8.53 8.57 -21.58
N THR A 10 8.81 8.00 -20.41
CA THR A 10 10.14 7.52 -20.04
C THR A 10 10.20 6.01 -20.19
N LYS A 11 11.19 5.53 -20.95
CA LYS A 11 11.35 4.10 -21.25
C LYS A 11 12.12 3.36 -20.14
N PRO A 12 11.87 2.05 -19.98
CA PRO A 12 12.74 1.16 -19.22
C PRO A 12 14.22 1.27 -19.61
N LYS A 13 15.11 1.13 -18.61
CA LYS A 13 16.56 1.25 -18.79
C LYS A 13 17.21 0.02 -19.43
N GLY A 14 16.56 -1.14 -19.40
CA GLY A 14 17.11 -2.37 -19.95
C GLY A 14 16.25 -3.61 -19.68
N PRO A 15 16.59 -4.76 -20.27
CA PRO A 15 15.80 -5.98 -20.10
C PRO A 15 15.88 -6.55 -18.68
N LEU A 16 14.83 -7.28 -18.28
CA LEU A 16 14.86 -8.08 -17.06
C LEU A 16 15.84 -9.25 -17.15
N ASN A 17 16.52 -9.52 -16.04
CA ASN A 17 17.30 -10.73 -15.87
C ASN A 17 16.36 -11.90 -15.52
N TRP A 18 16.59 -13.04 -16.18
CA TRP A 18 15.82 -14.26 -15.99
C TRP A 18 16.71 -15.33 -15.36
N GLY A 19 16.22 -15.94 -14.29
CA GLY A 19 16.87 -17.01 -13.56
C GLY A 19 16.14 -18.34 -13.72
N GLN A 20 16.54 -19.32 -12.92
CA GLN A 20 15.88 -20.62 -12.82
C GLN A 20 14.41 -20.49 -12.40
N ILE A 21 14.14 -19.58 -11.46
CA ILE A 21 12.80 -19.18 -11.03
C ILE A 21 12.69 -17.66 -10.96
N ASN A 22 11.54 -17.16 -11.35
CA ASN A 22 11.24 -15.75 -11.48
C ASN A 22 9.90 -15.46 -10.80
N PHE A 23 9.70 -14.22 -10.39
CA PHE A 23 8.52 -13.79 -9.65
C PHE A 23 8.02 -12.45 -10.18
N ILE A 24 6.71 -12.37 -10.39
CA ILE A 24 5.97 -11.11 -10.52
C ILE A 24 5.20 -10.93 -9.22
N HIS A 25 5.37 -9.79 -8.57
CA HIS A 25 4.78 -9.50 -7.26
C HIS A 25 3.99 -8.19 -7.27
N THR A 26 2.77 -8.26 -6.73
CA THR A 26 1.91 -7.11 -6.45
C THR A 26 1.58 -7.06 -4.96
N SER A 27 1.34 -5.86 -4.44
CA SER A 27 0.90 -5.63 -3.06
C SER A 27 0.15 -4.32 -2.97
N ASP A 28 -0.66 -4.16 -1.93
CA ASP A 28 -1.25 -2.88 -1.55
C ASP A 28 -1.98 -2.22 -2.75
N THR A 29 -2.70 -3.01 -3.56
CA THR A 29 -3.33 -2.51 -4.79
C THR A 29 -4.48 -1.54 -4.49
N HIS A 30 -5.15 -1.67 -3.34
CA HIS A 30 -6.18 -0.77 -2.83
C HIS A 30 -7.24 -0.36 -3.88
N GLY A 31 -7.62 -1.29 -4.77
CA GLY A 31 -8.67 -1.08 -5.75
C GLY A 31 -8.28 -0.29 -7.01
N TRP A 32 -7.00 0.09 -7.19
CA TRP A 32 -6.50 0.88 -8.33
C TRP A 32 -6.43 0.11 -9.66
N LEU A 33 -7.37 -0.80 -9.90
CA LEU A 33 -7.42 -1.70 -11.05
C LEU A 33 -7.69 -0.97 -12.38
N GLU A 34 -8.07 0.29 -12.33
CA GLU A 34 -8.28 1.16 -13.49
C GLU A 34 -7.05 1.96 -13.92
N GLY A 35 -5.97 1.90 -13.13
CA GLY A 35 -4.76 2.69 -13.33
C GLY A 35 -4.92 4.16 -12.95
N HIS A 36 -3.80 4.86 -12.88
CA HIS A 36 -3.79 6.29 -12.55
C HIS A 36 -4.17 7.13 -13.78
N ILE A 37 -5.42 7.55 -13.86
CA ILE A 37 -5.94 8.30 -15.02
C ILE A 37 -5.21 9.63 -15.22
N LYS A 38 -4.79 10.29 -14.14
CA LYS A 38 -4.22 11.65 -14.18
C LYS A 38 -2.70 11.68 -14.04
N GLU A 39 -2.04 10.52 -13.99
CA GLU A 39 -0.60 10.43 -13.82
C GLU A 39 0.04 9.57 -14.90
N ARG A 40 1.10 10.10 -15.52
CA ARG A 40 1.73 9.48 -16.69
C ARG A 40 2.40 8.15 -16.40
N ASN A 41 3.01 8.00 -15.23
CA ASN A 41 3.87 6.85 -14.96
C ASN A 41 3.08 5.56 -14.67
N TYR A 42 1.79 5.68 -14.32
CA TYR A 42 1.02 4.58 -13.73
C TYR A 42 -0.34 4.35 -14.42
N GLY A 43 -0.47 4.77 -15.69
CA GLY A 43 -1.75 4.80 -16.41
C GLY A 43 -2.24 3.46 -16.99
N ALA A 44 -1.53 2.34 -16.80
CA ALA A 44 -2.04 1.03 -17.24
C ALA A 44 -3.17 0.54 -16.33
N ASP A 45 -4.18 -0.12 -16.90
CA ASP A 45 -5.24 -0.75 -16.12
C ASP A 45 -4.97 -2.25 -15.92
N TRP A 46 -5.81 -2.91 -15.12
CA TRP A 46 -5.67 -4.33 -14.82
C TRP A 46 -5.81 -5.22 -16.05
N GLY A 47 -6.52 -4.78 -17.10
CA GLY A 47 -6.59 -5.50 -18.37
C GLY A 47 -5.27 -5.46 -19.15
N ASP A 48 -4.53 -4.35 -19.07
CA ASP A 48 -3.15 -4.27 -19.56
C ASP A 48 -2.24 -5.23 -18.76
N PHE A 49 -2.40 -5.27 -17.43
CA PHE A 49 -1.62 -6.15 -16.57
C PHE A 49 -1.94 -7.66 -16.79
N VAL A 50 -3.21 -8.01 -17.03
CA VAL A 50 -3.64 -9.35 -17.48
C VAL A 50 -2.94 -9.74 -18.78
N SER A 51 -2.83 -8.81 -19.73
CA SER A 51 -2.10 -9.07 -20.98
C SER A 51 -0.60 -9.21 -20.75
N PHE A 52 -0.01 -8.32 -19.93
CA PHE A 52 1.40 -8.35 -19.57
C PHE A 52 1.81 -9.68 -18.93
N THR A 53 1.09 -10.10 -17.89
CA THR A 53 1.37 -11.36 -17.18
C THR A 53 1.26 -12.57 -18.09
N LYS A 54 0.26 -12.60 -18.99
CA LYS A 54 0.12 -13.67 -19.99
C LYS A 54 1.34 -13.79 -20.90
N HIS A 55 1.85 -12.66 -21.41
CA HIS A 55 3.05 -12.64 -22.24
C HIS A 55 4.31 -13.02 -21.46
N MET A 56 4.42 -12.60 -20.20
CA MET A 56 5.54 -12.96 -19.34
C MET A 56 5.55 -14.46 -19.03
N GLN A 57 4.40 -15.08 -18.80
CA GLN A 57 4.25 -16.54 -18.67
C GLN A 57 4.63 -17.26 -19.97
N ASP A 58 4.21 -16.76 -21.13
CA ASP A 58 4.60 -17.35 -22.43
C ASP A 58 6.11 -17.23 -22.67
N LYS A 59 6.72 -16.12 -22.25
CA LYS A 59 8.17 -15.90 -22.30
C LYS A 59 8.92 -16.84 -21.36
N ALA A 60 8.42 -17.04 -20.15
CA ALA A 60 8.95 -18.03 -19.20
C ALA A 60 8.91 -19.44 -19.79
N ALA A 61 7.76 -19.83 -20.38
CA ALA A 61 7.59 -21.13 -21.02
C ALA A 61 8.55 -21.32 -22.21
N LYS A 62 8.73 -20.29 -23.06
CA LYS A 62 9.71 -20.31 -24.17
C LYS A 62 11.15 -20.43 -23.67
N LYS A 63 11.47 -19.77 -22.56
CA LYS A 63 12.78 -19.84 -21.89
C LYS A 63 13.01 -21.12 -21.09
N LYS A 64 11.96 -21.91 -20.85
CA LYS A 64 11.97 -23.12 -20.02
C LYS A 64 12.42 -22.84 -18.57
N VAL A 65 11.92 -21.74 -18.01
CA VAL A 65 12.17 -21.30 -16.63
C VAL A 65 10.85 -21.14 -15.89
N ASP A 66 10.88 -21.23 -14.57
CA ASP A 66 9.69 -21.03 -13.75
C ASP A 66 9.38 -19.54 -13.56
N LEU A 67 8.10 -19.19 -13.54
CA LEU A 67 7.60 -17.87 -13.19
C LEU A 67 6.40 -18.06 -12.27
N LEU A 68 6.43 -17.44 -11.08
CA LEU A 68 5.31 -17.41 -10.15
C LEU A 68 4.74 -16.00 -10.02
N LEU A 69 3.43 -15.89 -9.97
CA LEU A 69 2.71 -14.64 -9.71
C LEU A 69 2.29 -14.63 -8.24
N ILE A 70 2.62 -13.55 -7.53
CA ILE A 70 2.39 -13.42 -6.09
C ILE A 70 1.65 -12.11 -5.80
N ASP A 71 0.67 -12.16 -4.91
CA ASP A 71 0.04 -10.97 -4.34
C ASP A 71 0.07 -11.00 -2.80
N THR A 72 0.23 -9.84 -2.15
CA THR A 72 0.32 -9.76 -0.68
C THR A 72 -0.76 -8.89 -0.03
N GLY A 73 -1.92 -8.76 -0.66
CA GLY A 73 -3.14 -8.28 -0.01
C GLY A 73 -3.33 -6.76 -0.01
N ASP A 74 -4.37 -6.30 0.71
CA ASP A 74 -4.92 -4.94 0.69
C ASP A 74 -5.42 -4.54 -0.71
N LEU A 75 -6.62 -5.01 -1.04
CA LEU A 75 -7.24 -4.94 -2.36
C LEU A 75 -8.32 -3.86 -2.51
N HIS A 76 -8.65 -3.13 -1.43
CA HIS A 76 -9.66 -2.07 -1.37
C HIS A 76 -9.28 -0.97 -0.35
N ASP A 77 -10.15 0.02 -0.10
CA ASP A 77 -9.92 1.19 0.77
C ASP A 77 -8.85 2.15 0.23
N GLY A 78 -9.08 2.65 -0.98
CA GLY A 78 -8.22 3.62 -1.64
C GLY A 78 -8.63 4.01 -3.06
N ASN A 79 -9.74 3.49 -3.59
CA ASN A 79 -10.21 3.80 -4.95
C ASN A 79 -11.73 3.60 -5.08
N GLY A 80 -12.40 4.44 -5.87
CA GLY A 80 -13.86 4.40 -6.00
C GLY A 80 -14.37 3.08 -6.61
N LEU A 81 -13.58 2.41 -7.43
CA LEU A 81 -13.95 1.14 -8.06
C LEU A 81 -14.18 0.02 -7.05
N SER A 82 -13.41 -0.01 -5.96
CA SER A 82 -13.61 -0.95 -4.85
C SER A 82 -14.59 -0.42 -3.80
N ASP A 83 -14.54 0.87 -3.51
CA ASP A 83 -15.10 1.43 -2.26
C ASP A 83 -16.50 2.03 -2.42
N ALA A 84 -16.98 2.23 -3.66
CA ALA A 84 -18.35 2.66 -3.95
C ALA A 84 -19.37 1.50 -3.89
N THR A 85 -18.98 0.35 -3.34
CA THR A 85 -19.78 -0.88 -3.30
C THR A 85 -19.91 -1.42 -1.87
N THR A 86 -20.92 -2.26 -1.63
CA THR A 86 -21.10 -2.90 -0.32
C THR A 86 -21.26 -4.42 -0.50
N PRO A 87 -20.39 -5.25 0.08
CA PRO A 87 -19.14 -4.87 0.77
C PRO A 87 -18.12 -4.25 -0.19
N ASN A 88 -17.09 -3.58 0.34
CA ASN A 88 -15.97 -3.10 -0.47
C ASN A 88 -15.36 -4.24 -1.28
N GLY A 89 -14.96 -3.93 -2.51
CA GLY A 89 -14.39 -4.88 -3.45
C GLY A 89 -15.39 -5.78 -4.19
N ASN A 90 -16.71 -5.59 -4.01
CA ASN A 90 -17.72 -6.42 -4.69
C ASN A 90 -17.62 -6.35 -6.23
N VAL A 91 -17.11 -5.25 -6.77
CA VAL A 91 -16.85 -5.08 -8.21
C VAL A 91 -15.39 -5.38 -8.58
N THR A 92 -14.42 -5.00 -7.75
CA THR A 92 -12.99 -5.18 -8.07
C THR A 92 -12.51 -6.61 -7.90
N ASN A 93 -13.05 -7.40 -6.96
CA ASN A 93 -12.62 -8.79 -6.76
C ASN A 93 -12.80 -9.64 -8.03
N PRO A 94 -13.97 -9.63 -8.71
CA PRO A 94 -14.11 -10.31 -10.00
C PRO A 94 -13.19 -9.79 -11.12
N ILE A 95 -12.76 -8.53 -11.07
CA ILE A 95 -11.78 -7.97 -12.02
C ILE A 95 -10.39 -8.52 -11.68
N PHE A 96 -10.01 -8.51 -10.41
CA PHE A 96 -8.75 -9.02 -9.88
C PHE A 96 -8.56 -10.51 -10.22
N GLU A 97 -9.62 -11.31 -10.08
CA GLU A 97 -9.70 -12.75 -10.37
C GLU A 97 -9.39 -13.15 -11.84
N ASN A 98 -9.17 -12.19 -12.75
CA ASN A 98 -8.72 -12.48 -14.12
C ASN A 98 -7.22 -12.82 -14.20
N ILE A 99 -6.50 -12.83 -13.08
CA ILE A 99 -5.11 -13.30 -12.98
C ILE A 99 -5.06 -14.57 -12.14
N ASP A 100 -4.52 -15.64 -12.73
CA ASP A 100 -4.28 -16.89 -12.01
C ASP A 100 -2.99 -16.80 -11.19
N TYR A 101 -3.02 -16.03 -10.09
CA TYR A 101 -1.94 -15.96 -9.12
C TYR A 101 -1.57 -17.35 -8.59
N ASP A 102 -0.28 -17.59 -8.32
CA ASP A 102 0.23 -18.85 -7.79
C ASP A 102 0.16 -18.92 -6.27
N LEU A 103 0.36 -17.77 -5.61
CA LEU A 103 0.34 -17.60 -4.16
C LEU A 103 -0.21 -16.21 -3.81
N LEU A 104 -1.11 -16.14 -2.84
CA LEU A 104 -1.64 -14.86 -2.37
C LEU A 104 -2.11 -14.93 -0.91
N THR A 105 -2.17 -13.78 -0.24
CA THR A 105 -2.56 -13.65 1.19
C THR A 105 -3.42 -12.40 1.36
N PRO A 106 -4.34 -12.34 2.36
CA PRO A 106 -5.02 -11.10 2.70
C PRO A 106 -4.06 -10.08 3.29
N GLY A 107 -4.43 -8.81 3.18
CA GLY A 107 -3.91 -7.72 3.98
C GLY A 107 -4.82 -7.40 5.16
N ASN A 108 -4.55 -6.29 5.86
CA ASN A 108 -5.36 -5.90 7.00
C ASN A 108 -6.73 -5.34 6.59
N HIS A 109 -6.83 -4.69 5.43
CA HIS A 109 -8.09 -4.09 4.97
C HIS A 109 -9.18 -5.15 4.74
N GLU A 110 -8.81 -6.36 4.33
CA GLU A 110 -9.74 -7.49 4.21
C GLU A 110 -10.26 -8.01 5.57
N LEU A 111 -9.66 -7.60 6.70
CA LEU A 111 -9.95 -8.16 8.04
C LEU A 111 -10.68 -7.19 8.97
N ILE A 112 -10.74 -5.90 8.63
CA ILE A 112 -11.30 -4.84 9.50
C ILE A 112 -12.84 -4.88 9.52
N ALA A 113 -13.47 -4.92 8.34
CA ALA A 113 -14.93 -4.97 8.24
C ALA A 113 -15.42 -6.43 8.25
N SER A 114 -16.46 -6.72 9.02
CA SER A 114 -16.94 -8.10 9.21
C SER A 114 -17.53 -8.71 7.94
N ASP A 115 -18.25 -7.90 7.16
CA ASP A 115 -18.87 -8.28 5.89
C ASP A 115 -17.81 -8.51 4.81
N VAL A 116 -16.77 -7.68 4.74
CA VAL A 116 -15.60 -7.87 3.89
C VAL A 116 -14.88 -9.17 4.26
N ALA A 117 -14.47 -9.34 5.52
CA ALA A 117 -13.75 -10.53 5.96
C ALA A 117 -14.52 -11.84 5.66
N TYR A 118 -15.84 -11.82 5.89
CA TYR A 118 -16.68 -12.97 5.61
C TYR A 118 -16.90 -13.18 4.10
N ASN A 119 -17.02 -12.11 3.30
CA ASN A 119 -17.09 -12.21 1.84
C ASN A 119 -15.78 -12.78 1.27
N THR A 120 -14.62 -12.29 1.72
CA THR A 120 -13.30 -12.81 1.35
C THR A 120 -13.22 -14.31 1.63
N PHE A 121 -13.58 -14.75 2.84
CA PHE A 121 -13.59 -16.17 3.19
C PHE A 121 -14.55 -17.02 2.34
N THR A 122 -15.77 -16.54 2.12
CA THR A 122 -16.82 -17.35 1.49
C THR A 122 -16.83 -17.30 -0.03
N LYS A 123 -16.17 -16.30 -0.64
CA LYS A 123 -16.09 -16.11 -2.09
C LYS A 123 -14.64 -16.10 -2.57
N PHE A 124 -13.87 -15.06 -2.23
CA PHE A 124 -12.54 -14.81 -2.79
C PHE A 124 -11.57 -15.96 -2.53
N THR A 125 -11.48 -16.43 -1.28
CA THR A 125 -10.63 -17.57 -0.91
C THR A 125 -10.99 -18.84 -1.67
N LYS A 126 -12.26 -19.05 -2.05
CA LYS A 126 -12.68 -20.23 -2.81
C LYS A 126 -12.22 -20.20 -4.26
N VAL A 127 -12.07 -19.01 -4.86
CA VAL A 127 -11.58 -18.87 -6.24
C VAL A 127 -10.13 -19.36 -6.34
N TYR A 128 -9.30 -18.96 -5.37
CA TYR A 128 -7.89 -19.32 -5.34
C TYR A 128 -7.58 -20.63 -4.59
N GLY A 129 -8.53 -21.13 -3.81
CA GLY A 129 -8.43 -22.41 -3.12
C GLY A 129 -7.18 -22.53 -2.26
N ASP A 130 -6.36 -23.53 -2.57
CA ASP A 130 -5.14 -23.80 -1.82
C ASP A 130 -3.99 -22.81 -2.10
N LYS A 131 -4.15 -21.91 -3.09
CA LYS A 131 -3.22 -20.81 -3.39
C LYS A 131 -3.37 -19.61 -2.43
N TYR A 132 -4.52 -19.48 -1.77
CA TYR A 132 -4.79 -18.42 -0.79
C TYR A 132 -4.28 -18.82 0.59
N LEU A 133 -3.15 -18.25 1.01
CA LEU A 133 -2.43 -18.64 2.22
C LEU A 133 -2.74 -17.74 3.41
N THR A 134 -3.10 -18.36 4.53
CA THR A 134 -3.41 -17.69 5.80
C THR A 134 -2.86 -18.48 6.99
N SER A 135 -1.55 -18.67 7.02
CA SER A 135 -0.80 -19.43 8.01
C SER A 135 -1.12 -19.07 9.46
N ASN A 136 -1.49 -17.81 9.74
CA ASN A 136 -1.79 -17.34 11.08
C ASN A 136 -3.16 -16.65 11.25
N ILE A 137 -4.09 -16.78 10.29
CA ILE A 137 -5.43 -16.17 10.39
C ILE A 137 -6.49 -17.26 10.48
N ASP A 138 -7.33 -17.17 11.50
CA ASP A 138 -8.58 -17.92 11.62
C ASP A 138 -9.78 -17.00 11.48
N ILE A 139 -10.89 -17.53 10.96
CA ILE A 139 -12.18 -16.86 10.83
C ILE A 139 -13.27 -17.65 11.54
N CYS A 140 -14.24 -16.94 12.10
CA CYS A 140 -15.41 -17.52 12.73
C CYS A 140 -16.43 -17.93 11.66
N LYS A 141 -16.53 -19.24 11.40
CA LYS A 141 -17.40 -19.80 10.35
C LYS A 141 -18.89 -19.50 10.59
N ASN A 142 -19.31 -19.43 11.85
CA ASN A 142 -20.69 -19.29 12.28
C ASN A 142 -21.05 -17.88 12.81
N CYS A 143 -20.23 -16.86 12.52
CA CYS A 143 -20.47 -15.47 12.99
C CYS A 143 -21.18 -14.56 11.97
N GLN A 144 -21.72 -15.08 10.86
CA GLN A 144 -22.33 -14.25 9.81
C GLN A 144 -23.55 -13.45 10.28
N ASN A 145 -24.36 -14.03 11.18
CA ASN A 145 -25.65 -13.48 11.59
C ASN A 145 -25.62 -12.94 13.03
N GLY A 146 -24.45 -12.49 13.49
CA GLY A 146 -24.22 -12.03 14.86
C GLY A 146 -23.31 -12.96 15.66
N GLU A 147 -23.22 -12.72 16.97
CA GLU A 147 -22.34 -13.47 17.86
C GLU A 147 -23.01 -14.78 18.33
N PRO A 148 -22.49 -15.96 17.95
CA PRO A 148 -23.03 -17.24 18.40
C PRO A 148 -22.58 -17.56 19.83
N ASP A 149 -23.33 -18.40 20.55
CA ASP A 149 -22.97 -18.88 21.91
C ASP A 149 -21.58 -19.52 21.96
N LYS A 150 -21.17 -20.17 20.85
CA LYS A 150 -19.83 -20.74 20.69
C LYS A 150 -19.30 -20.46 19.28
N LYS A 151 -18.20 -19.71 19.20
CA LYS A 151 -17.52 -19.41 17.94
C LYS A 151 -16.76 -20.62 17.41
N GLU A 152 -16.99 -20.98 16.15
CA GLU A 152 -16.28 -22.03 15.43
C GLU A 152 -15.16 -21.42 14.57
N TRP A 153 -13.93 -21.59 15.03
CA TRP A 153 -12.75 -21.06 14.35
C TRP A 153 -12.20 -22.05 13.34
N VAL A 154 -12.02 -21.58 12.11
CA VAL A 154 -11.39 -22.33 11.02
C VAL A 154 -10.33 -21.45 10.36
N SER A 155 -9.33 -22.07 9.74
CA SER A 155 -8.37 -21.33 8.92
C SER A 155 -9.12 -20.61 7.81
N MET A 156 -8.82 -19.32 7.61
CA MET A 156 -9.49 -18.51 6.59
C MET A 156 -9.19 -19.05 5.18
N GLY A 157 -7.93 -19.35 4.89
CA GLY A 157 -7.44 -20.06 3.71
C GLY A 157 -6.50 -21.22 4.10
N SER A 158 -5.57 -21.58 3.23
CA SER A 158 -4.62 -22.67 3.48
C SER A 158 -3.48 -22.24 4.39
N ARG A 159 -3.09 -23.09 5.35
CA ARG A 159 -1.99 -22.76 6.29
C ARG A 159 -0.61 -22.78 5.63
N SER A 160 -0.43 -23.60 4.60
CA SER A 160 0.76 -23.66 3.76
C SER A 160 0.42 -24.33 2.44
N LYS A 161 1.32 -24.23 1.46
CA LYS A 161 1.19 -24.92 0.17
C LYS A 161 2.53 -25.49 -0.26
N TYR A 162 2.54 -26.76 -0.63
CA TYR A 162 3.67 -27.39 -1.28
C TYR A 162 3.42 -27.43 -2.79
N ILE A 163 4.33 -26.87 -3.58
CA ILE A 163 4.22 -26.77 -5.03
C ILE A 163 5.42 -27.45 -5.66
N THR A 164 5.20 -28.23 -6.72
CA THR A 164 6.26 -28.55 -7.67
C THR A 164 6.03 -27.71 -8.91
N THR A 165 6.98 -26.82 -9.21
CA THR A 165 6.89 -25.94 -10.38
C THR A 165 6.99 -26.73 -11.68
N LYS A 166 6.66 -26.09 -12.80
CA LYS A 166 6.68 -26.72 -14.13
C LYS A 166 8.06 -27.28 -14.49
N HIS A 167 9.13 -26.62 -14.03
CA HIS A 167 10.51 -27.05 -14.27
C HIS A 167 11.14 -27.79 -13.08
N GLY A 168 10.34 -28.16 -12.07
CA GLY A 168 10.68 -29.20 -11.10
C GLY A 168 11.25 -28.70 -9.77
N LEU A 169 11.23 -27.39 -9.49
CA LEU A 169 11.53 -26.85 -8.17
C LEU A 169 10.41 -27.19 -7.19
N ARG A 170 10.79 -27.63 -6.00
CA ARG A 170 9.86 -27.99 -4.94
C ARG A 170 9.83 -26.90 -3.88
N ILE A 171 8.70 -26.22 -3.78
CA ILE A 171 8.53 -25.02 -2.97
C ILE A 171 7.58 -25.32 -1.81
N MET A 172 7.98 -24.93 -0.59
CA MET A 172 7.06 -24.85 0.54
C MET A 172 6.76 -23.37 0.82
N ALA A 173 5.48 -23.01 0.75
CA ALA A 173 5.02 -21.64 0.90
C ALA A 173 4.17 -21.42 2.16
N PHE A 174 4.33 -20.25 2.77
CA PHE A 174 3.55 -19.77 3.93
C PHE A 174 3.04 -18.36 3.68
N GLY A 175 1.86 -18.02 4.22
CA GLY A 175 1.22 -16.71 4.12
C GLY A 175 0.93 -16.13 5.49
N VAL A 176 1.75 -15.20 5.98
CA VAL A 176 1.68 -14.71 7.36
C VAL A 176 1.36 -13.22 7.37
N ILE A 177 0.35 -12.81 8.12
CA ILE A 177 0.07 -11.39 8.39
C ILE A 177 0.75 -10.94 9.67
N LEU A 178 1.08 -9.65 9.79
CA LEU A 178 1.82 -9.13 10.95
C LEU A 178 1.02 -9.26 12.26
N ASP A 179 1.70 -9.53 13.37
CA ASP A 179 1.08 -9.89 14.66
C ASP A 179 0.14 -8.81 15.23
N GLY A 180 0.46 -7.53 15.00
CA GLY A 180 -0.31 -6.41 15.53
C GLY A 180 -1.57 -6.08 14.74
N THR A 181 -1.87 -6.74 13.63
CA THR A 181 -2.86 -6.33 12.63
C THR A 181 -4.23 -5.97 13.21
N ASN A 182 -4.77 -4.83 12.75
CA ASN A 182 -6.12 -4.43 13.05
C ASN A 182 -7.08 -5.37 12.35
N ASN A 183 -8.02 -5.91 13.12
CA ASN A 183 -8.95 -6.90 12.64
C ASN A 183 -10.24 -6.85 13.45
N ASN A 184 -11.34 -7.28 12.84
CA ASN A 184 -12.58 -7.48 13.57
C ASN A 184 -12.44 -8.68 14.50
N LYS A 185 -12.18 -8.44 15.79
CA LYS A 185 -11.96 -9.50 16.79
C LYS A 185 -13.16 -10.42 17.02
N ASN A 186 -14.35 -10.01 16.57
CA ASN A 186 -15.53 -10.87 16.60
C ASN A 186 -15.58 -11.83 15.41
N MET A 187 -14.96 -11.49 14.28
CA MET A 187 -14.96 -12.27 13.05
C MET A 187 -13.66 -13.05 12.82
N THR A 188 -12.50 -12.46 13.12
CA THR A 188 -11.17 -13.01 12.79
C THR A 188 -10.27 -13.10 14.03
N ARG A 189 -9.30 -14.01 13.99
CA ARG A 189 -8.24 -14.18 14.98
C ARG A 189 -6.90 -14.31 14.30
N ILE A 190 -5.90 -13.64 14.86
CA ILE A 190 -4.53 -13.69 14.38
C ILE A 190 -3.68 -14.36 15.44
N GLN A 191 -3.11 -15.51 15.10
CA GLN A 191 -2.11 -16.18 15.93
C GLN A 191 -0.77 -15.47 15.74
N THR A 192 -0.02 -15.25 16.82
CA THR A 192 1.29 -14.61 16.68
C THR A 192 2.26 -15.52 15.93
N ALA A 193 3.16 -14.95 15.12
CA ALA A 193 4.19 -15.71 14.41
C ALA A 193 5.04 -16.55 15.37
N ALA A 194 5.32 -16.03 16.57
CA ALA A 194 6.07 -16.73 17.62
C ALA A 194 5.36 -18.00 18.16
N GLU A 195 4.02 -18.01 18.16
CA GLU A 195 3.21 -19.18 18.53
C GLU A 195 3.01 -20.11 17.33
N MET A 196 2.81 -19.55 16.14
CA MET A 196 2.59 -20.28 14.89
C MET A 196 3.76 -21.22 14.58
N VAL A 197 5.01 -20.74 14.70
CA VAL A 197 6.21 -21.56 14.40
C VAL A 197 6.38 -22.76 15.35
N LYS A 198 5.67 -22.78 16.48
CA LYS A 198 5.69 -23.88 17.45
C LYS A 198 4.66 -24.96 17.12
N GLN A 199 3.69 -24.69 16.24
CA GLN A 199 2.62 -25.62 15.89
C GLN A 199 3.15 -26.82 15.11
N ASP A 200 2.55 -27.99 15.34
CA ASP A 200 2.99 -29.24 14.70
C ASP A 200 2.82 -29.21 13.19
N TRP A 201 1.73 -28.60 12.69
CA TRP A 201 1.51 -28.46 11.25
C TRP A 201 2.65 -27.67 10.57
N PHE A 202 3.15 -26.60 11.21
CA PHE A 202 4.24 -25.79 10.69
C PHE A 202 5.55 -26.57 10.69
N LYS A 203 5.87 -27.22 11.82
CA LYS A 203 7.06 -28.08 11.94
C LYS A 203 7.05 -29.20 10.91
N ASN A 204 5.90 -29.84 10.70
CA ASN A 204 5.76 -30.91 9.72
C ASN A 204 5.95 -30.40 8.28
N ALA A 205 5.40 -29.22 7.97
CA ALA A 205 5.58 -28.57 6.66
C ALA A 205 7.05 -28.22 6.38
N VAL A 206 7.75 -27.60 7.34
CA VAL A 206 9.16 -27.20 7.20
C VAL A 206 10.11 -28.41 7.14
N ASN A 207 9.78 -29.50 7.83
CA ASN A 207 10.65 -30.69 7.92
C ASN A 207 10.50 -31.68 6.76
N ARG A 208 9.68 -31.38 5.75
CA ARG A 208 9.62 -32.19 4.52
C ARG A 208 11.00 -32.30 3.88
N LYS A 209 11.37 -33.50 3.43
CA LYS A 209 12.72 -33.80 2.93
C LYS A 209 12.97 -33.35 1.49
N ASP A 210 11.91 -32.95 0.80
CA ASP A 210 11.87 -32.69 -0.63
C ASP A 210 11.59 -31.21 -0.95
N ILE A 211 12.13 -30.29 -0.15
CA ILE A 211 12.01 -28.84 -0.36
C ILE A 211 13.32 -28.32 -0.96
N ASP A 212 13.22 -27.53 -2.02
CA ASP A 212 14.35 -26.83 -2.67
C ASP A 212 14.36 -25.32 -2.35
N LEU A 213 13.19 -24.74 -2.04
CA LEU A 213 13.02 -23.32 -1.72
C LEU A 213 11.84 -23.10 -0.75
N PHE A 214 12.02 -22.23 0.22
CA PHE A 214 10.90 -21.66 0.98
C PHE A 214 10.45 -20.34 0.34
N VAL A 215 9.14 -20.16 0.18
CA VAL A 215 8.54 -18.88 -0.20
C VAL A 215 7.67 -18.37 0.95
N LEU A 216 8.02 -17.21 1.50
CA LEU A 216 7.26 -16.57 2.57
C LEU A 216 6.53 -15.36 2.01
N ILE A 217 5.22 -15.46 1.85
CA ILE A 217 4.40 -14.30 1.50
C ILE A 217 3.74 -13.76 2.76
N GLY A 218 3.42 -12.48 2.77
CA GLY A 218 2.75 -11.87 3.90
C GLY A 218 2.48 -10.41 3.69
N HIS A 219 1.35 -9.94 4.21
CA HIS A 219 1.12 -8.52 4.36
C HIS A 219 1.93 -8.03 5.58
N ASN A 220 3.23 -7.88 5.36
CA ASN A 220 4.28 -7.64 6.35
C ASN A 220 5.37 -6.77 5.73
N PRO A 221 5.90 -5.78 6.46
CA PRO A 221 7.11 -5.08 6.07
C PRO A 221 8.32 -6.03 6.02
N VAL A 222 9.18 -5.89 5.02
CA VAL A 222 10.35 -6.75 4.82
C VAL A 222 11.59 -6.29 5.56
N LYS A 223 11.64 -5.03 6.01
CA LYS A 223 12.80 -4.47 6.68
C LYS A 223 12.77 -4.73 8.20
N PRO A 224 13.86 -5.20 8.83
CA PRO A 224 13.95 -5.35 10.27
C PRO A 224 14.20 -4.00 10.97
N GLY A 225 14.06 -3.98 12.29
CA GLY A 225 14.29 -2.78 13.12
C GLY A 225 13.00 -2.02 13.44
N ILE A 226 11.89 -2.39 12.81
CA ILE A 226 10.54 -1.97 13.17
C ILE A 226 10.04 -2.93 14.29
N PRO A 227 9.29 -2.46 15.31
CA PRO A 227 8.74 -3.31 16.37
C PRO A 227 8.11 -4.62 15.85
N LYS A 228 8.20 -5.74 16.60
CA LYS A 228 7.63 -7.05 16.17
C LYS A 228 6.13 -7.01 15.88
N SER A 229 5.39 -6.11 16.56
CA SER A 229 3.98 -5.84 16.26
C SER A 229 3.75 -5.29 14.86
N LEU A 230 4.82 -4.86 14.17
CA LEU A 230 4.82 -4.18 12.89
C LEU A 230 5.60 -4.96 11.82
N SER A 231 6.45 -5.93 12.17
CA SER A 231 6.96 -6.92 11.20
C SER A 231 7.30 -8.25 11.86
N THR A 232 6.80 -9.34 11.27
CA THR A 232 7.05 -10.72 11.71
C THR A 232 8.06 -11.46 10.85
N PHE A 233 8.42 -10.92 9.68
CA PHE A 233 9.37 -11.54 8.75
C PHE A 233 10.73 -11.86 9.38
N PRO A 234 11.36 -10.99 10.19
CA PRO A 234 12.63 -11.33 10.83
C PRO A 234 12.56 -12.59 11.71
N LEU A 235 11.45 -12.79 12.43
CA LEU A 235 11.26 -13.97 13.26
C LEU A 235 11.08 -15.24 12.40
N LEU A 236 10.31 -15.13 11.32
CA LEU A 236 10.01 -16.23 10.42
C LEU A 236 11.24 -16.67 9.62
N MET A 237 12.01 -15.70 9.09
CA MET A 237 13.28 -15.95 8.41
C MET A 237 14.28 -16.66 9.34
N ASP A 238 14.43 -16.19 10.59
CA ASP A 238 15.28 -16.83 11.59
C ASP A 238 14.80 -18.24 11.96
N ALA A 239 13.49 -18.44 12.12
CA ALA A 239 12.92 -19.76 12.42
C ALA A 239 13.17 -20.77 11.27
N LEU A 240 12.92 -20.38 10.02
CA LEU A 240 13.18 -21.22 8.85
C LEU A 240 14.66 -21.53 8.70
N ARG A 241 15.54 -20.53 8.82
CA ARG A 241 17.00 -20.71 8.75
C ARG A 241 17.53 -21.64 9.83
N LYS A 242 17.03 -21.53 11.07
CA LYS A 242 17.40 -22.46 12.17
C LYS A 242 16.96 -23.89 11.92
N MET A 243 15.78 -24.08 11.34
CA MET A 243 15.24 -25.41 11.10
C MET A 243 15.85 -26.09 9.88
N ARG A 244 16.15 -25.32 8.82
CA ARG A 244 16.62 -25.78 7.50
C ARG A 244 17.75 -24.88 6.97
N PRO A 245 18.95 -24.96 7.56
CA PRO A 245 20.05 -24.04 7.26
C PRO A 245 20.54 -24.11 5.81
N GLU A 246 20.24 -25.20 5.10
CA GLU A 246 20.68 -25.47 3.72
C GLU A 246 19.70 -24.99 2.64
N ILE A 247 18.47 -24.61 3.01
CA ILE A 247 17.41 -24.26 2.06
C ILE A 247 17.31 -22.73 1.96
N PRO A 248 17.24 -22.16 0.75
CA PRO A 248 17.01 -20.72 0.58
C PRO A 248 15.59 -20.30 0.97
N VAL A 249 15.42 -19.03 1.34
CA VAL A 249 14.12 -18.42 1.68
C VAL A 249 13.92 -17.14 0.88
N GLN A 250 12.83 -17.05 0.11
CA GLN A 250 12.44 -15.83 -0.58
C GLN A 250 11.14 -15.29 0.02
N GLY A 251 11.20 -14.06 0.52
CA GLY A 251 10.06 -13.34 1.07
C GLY A 251 9.41 -12.38 0.08
N PHE A 252 8.11 -12.16 0.21
CA PHE A 252 7.34 -11.11 -0.47
C PHE A 252 6.43 -10.44 0.57
N GLY A 253 6.67 -9.16 0.82
CA GLY A 253 6.00 -8.36 1.83
C GLY A 253 4.98 -7.38 1.26
N GLY A 254 4.57 -6.40 2.07
CA GLY A 254 3.63 -5.33 1.75
C GLY A 254 3.40 -4.44 2.97
N HIS A 255 2.26 -3.75 3.05
CA HIS A 255 1.78 -2.92 4.17
C HIS A 255 2.41 -1.54 4.28
N THR A 256 3.71 -1.40 3.97
CA THR A 256 4.38 -0.09 4.10
C THR A 256 4.24 0.80 2.87
N HIS A 257 3.67 0.26 1.78
CA HIS A 257 3.48 0.97 0.52
C HIS A 257 4.79 1.40 -0.15
N ARG A 258 5.87 0.62 0.03
CA ARG A 258 7.22 0.96 -0.45
C ARG A 258 7.71 0.00 -1.52
N ARG A 259 8.56 0.51 -2.41
CA ARG A 259 9.56 -0.30 -3.11
C ARG A 259 10.70 -0.55 -2.12
N ASP A 260 10.89 -1.78 -1.69
CA ASP A 260 11.99 -2.12 -0.78
C ASP A 260 12.53 -3.54 -1.04
N PHE A 261 13.77 -3.76 -0.65
CA PHE A 261 14.44 -5.04 -0.75
C PHE A 261 15.42 -5.23 0.41
N TYR A 262 15.31 -6.37 1.09
CA TYR A 262 16.15 -6.67 2.24
C TYR A 262 16.81 -8.04 2.13
N ILE A 263 18.11 -8.08 2.44
CA ILE A 263 18.88 -9.34 2.55
C ILE A 263 19.08 -9.67 4.03
N TYR A 264 18.49 -10.78 4.45
CA TYR A 264 18.54 -11.29 5.83
C TYR A 264 19.84 -12.06 6.10
N ASP A 265 20.20 -12.94 5.17
CA ASP A 265 21.40 -13.76 5.20
C ASP A 265 21.79 -14.13 3.74
N PRO A 266 22.95 -14.78 3.48
CA PRO A 266 23.39 -15.09 2.12
C PRO A 266 22.44 -15.97 1.28
N MET A 267 21.40 -16.55 1.88
CA MET A 267 20.42 -17.40 1.21
C MET A 267 18.96 -17.00 1.52
N SER A 268 18.75 -15.85 2.17
CA SER A 268 17.42 -15.33 2.54
C SER A 268 17.27 -13.86 2.17
N SER A 269 16.23 -13.53 1.41
CA SER A 269 15.91 -12.14 1.06
C SER A 269 14.40 -11.91 1.00
N ALA A 270 13.94 -10.66 0.95
CA ALA A 270 12.53 -10.33 0.77
C ALA A 270 12.33 -9.00 0.01
N MET A 271 11.20 -8.87 -0.69
CA MET A 271 10.84 -7.72 -1.53
C MET A 271 9.48 -7.14 -1.17
N GLU A 272 9.34 -5.81 -1.21
CA GLU A 272 8.06 -5.07 -1.24
C GLU A 272 7.91 -4.35 -2.57
N SER A 273 6.67 -4.27 -3.08
CA SER A 273 6.38 -3.87 -4.47
C SER A 273 5.47 -2.65 -4.57
N GLY A 274 5.76 -1.60 -3.79
CA GLY A 274 5.04 -0.34 -3.89
C GLY A 274 3.60 -0.44 -3.39
N LYS A 275 2.68 0.24 -4.08
CA LYS A 275 1.25 0.29 -3.77
C LYS A 275 0.42 0.68 -4.99
N TYR A 276 -0.89 0.68 -4.85
CA TYR A 276 -1.87 1.38 -5.69
C TYR A 276 -1.75 1.09 -7.20
N CYS A 277 -1.23 -0.08 -7.57
CA CYS A 277 -0.89 -0.34 -8.97
C CYS A 277 0.03 0.75 -9.55
N ASP A 278 1.06 1.18 -8.80
CA ASP A 278 2.16 2.03 -9.28
C ASP A 278 3.41 1.22 -9.66
N THR A 279 3.49 -0.02 -9.16
CA THR A 279 4.67 -0.86 -9.22
C THR A 279 4.31 -2.32 -9.45
N VAL A 280 5.05 -2.98 -10.34
CA VAL A 280 5.16 -4.43 -10.41
C VAL A 280 6.54 -4.83 -9.92
N GLY A 281 6.62 -5.63 -8.86
CA GLY A 281 7.88 -6.22 -8.42
C GLY A 281 8.31 -7.35 -9.33
N TRP A 282 9.58 -7.34 -9.75
CA TRP A 282 10.22 -8.43 -10.47
C TRP A 282 11.41 -8.95 -9.68
N LEU A 283 11.45 -10.25 -9.44
CA LEU A 283 12.57 -10.92 -8.79
C LEU A 283 12.97 -12.18 -9.55
N SER A 284 14.27 -12.43 -9.65
CA SER A 284 14.81 -13.62 -10.30
C SER A 284 15.90 -14.25 -9.44
N LEU A 285 15.84 -15.57 -9.28
CA LEU A 285 16.82 -16.40 -8.57
C LEU A 285 17.39 -17.47 -9.50
N ASP A 286 18.71 -17.66 -9.44
CA ASP A 286 19.42 -18.72 -10.13
C ASP A 286 20.52 -19.33 -9.23
N GLY A 287 20.76 -20.64 -9.38
CA GLY A 287 21.67 -21.41 -8.52
C GLY A 287 21.00 -22.14 -7.35
N ILE A 288 19.69 -22.38 -7.39
CA ILE A 288 18.98 -23.17 -6.37
C ILE A 288 19.36 -24.65 -6.54
N LYS A 289 19.98 -25.22 -5.51
CA LYS A 289 20.39 -26.64 -5.52
C LYS A 289 19.16 -27.55 -5.37
N SER A 290 18.81 -28.30 -6.41
CA SER A 290 17.72 -29.29 -6.39
C SER A 290 18.24 -30.73 -6.48
N GLN A 291 17.55 -31.69 -5.87
CA GLN A 291 17.93 -33.12 -5.90
C GLN A 291 16.73 -34.02 -6.26
N PRO A 292 16.84 -34.92 -7.27
CA PRO A 292 17.91 -35.01 -8.26
C PRO A 292 17.79 -33.92 -9.33
N ASN A 293 18.93 -33.40 -9.82
CA ASN A 293 19.05 -32.37 -10.87
C ASN A 293 18.13 -32.63 -12.08
N LYS A 294 16.89 -32.13 -12.06
CA LYS A 294 15.93 -32.22 -13.18
C LYS A 294 15.75 -30.90 -13.93
N THR A 295 16.35 -29.82 -13.44
CA THR A 295 16.29 -28.50 -14.08
C THR A 295 17.34 -28.40 -15.17
N ALA A 296 16.91 -28.14 -16.41
CA ALA A 296 17.81 -27.79 -17.49
C ALA A 296 18.58 -26.51 -17.12
N SER A 297 19.90 -26.51 -17.29
CA SER A 297 20.71 -25.29 -17.16
C SER A 297 20.20 -24.25 -18.17
N PRO A 298 19.85 -23.02 -17.77
CA PRO A 298 19.51 -21.96 -18.71
C PRO A 298 20.72 -21.68 -19.62
N GLU A 299 20.48 -21.41 -20.90
CA GLU A 299 21.50 -20.85 -21.80
C GLU A 299 21.85 -19.42 -21.36
N ILE A 300 22.82 -19.28 -20.46
CA ILE A 300 23.59 -18.04 -20.34
C ILE A 300 24.69 -18.10 -21.40
N LYS A 301 24.35 -17.76 -22.65
CA LYS A 301 25.34 -17.33 -23.65
C LYS A 301 25.30 -15.81 -23.76
N ARG A 302 25.78 -15.12 -22.72
CA ARG A 302 26.44 -13.82 -22.84
C ARG A 302 27.51 -13.73 -21.76
N ASP A 303 28.72 -13.40 -22.21
CA ASP A 303 29.86 -13.03 -21.37
C ASP A 303 29.45 -11.94 -20.38
N LEU A 304 29.17 -12.34 -19.14
CA LEU A 304 29.46 -11.53 -17.98
C LEU A 304 30.39 -12.39 -17.16
N ASP A 305 31.66 -12.03 -17.25
CA ASP A 305 32.78 -12.68 -16.59
C ASP A 305 32.44 -13.08 -15.16
N ASN A 306 32.90 -14.29 -14.83
CA ASN A 306 33.02 -14.80 -13.48
C ASN A 306 33.68 -13.76 -12.56
N LYS A 307 32.84 -13.07 -11.80
CA LYS A 307 33.01 -12.61 -10.42
C LYS A 307 31.64 -12.16 -9.96
N SER A 308 31.32 -12.41 -8.70
CA SER A 308 30.33 -11.66 -7.95
C SER A 308 30.43 -10.17 -8.33
N ILE A 309 29.57 -9.68 -9.22
CA ILE A 309 29.57 -8.27 -9.58
C ILE A 309 28.92 -7.56 -8.40
N MET A 310 29.78 -7.16 -7.48
CA MET A 310 29.59 -6.02 -6.61
C MET A 310 29.19 -4.86 -7.53
N VAL A 311 27.91 -4.48 -7.51
CA VAL A 311 27.47 -3.25 -8.15
C VAL A 311 27.91 -2.12 -7.22
N GLU A 312 29.02 -1.45 -7.54
CA GLU A 312 29.41 -0.20 -6.87
C GLU A 312 28.30 0.83 -7.13
N SER A 313 27.63 1.28 -6.05
CA SER A 313 26.62 2.33 -6.13
C SER A 313 27.30 3.64 -6.51
N ALA A 314 26.70 4.36 -7.47
CA ALA A 314 27.12 5.71 -7.86
C ALA A 314 26.79 6.77 -6.78
N ASP A 315 25.99 6.40 -5.79
CA ASP A 315 25.67 7.22 -4.63
C ASP A 315 26.33 6.61 -3.38
N ALA A 316 27.29 7.36 -2.80
CA ALA A 316 28.02 6.93 -1.61
C ALA A 316 27.10 6.70 -0.40
N SER A 317 25.88 7.26 -0.41
CA SER A 317 24.90 7.11 0.66
C SER A 317 24.03 5.85 0.55
N CYS A 318 23.99 5.22 -0.63
CA CYS A 318 23.27 3.96 -0.90
C CYS A 318 24.22 2.74 -1.03
N ASN A 319 25.45 2.84 -0.51
CA ASN A 319 26.46 1.77 -0.54
C ASN A 319 26.15 0.65 0.47
N LYS A 320 25.06 -0.08 0.25
CA LYS A 320 24.78 -1.35 0.95
C LYS A 320 24.68 -2.44 -0.10
N THR A 321 25.75 -3.21 -0.27
CA THR A 321 25.67 -4.47 -1.00
C THR A 321 26.00 -5.59 -0.02
N LYS A 322 24.98 -6.35 0.38
CA LYS A 322 25.19 -7.57 1.16
C LYS A 322 25.49 -8.74 0.22
N ALA A 323 26.38 -9.64 0.63
CA ALA A 323 26.69 -10.83 -0.14
C ALA A 323 25.49 -11.78 -0.19
N PHE A 324 25.30 -12.45 -1.33
CA PHE A 324 24.28 -13.47 -1.54
C PHE A 324 24.88 -14.64 -2.32
N ASP A 325 24.62 -15.86 -1.87
CA ASP A 325 25.27 -17.09 -2.37
C ASP A 325 24.70 -17.56 -3.72
N MET A 326 23.57 -16.99 -4.14
CA MET A 326 22.89 -17.27 -5.40
C MET A 326 22.91 -16.03 -6.30
N LYS A 327 22.65 -16.22 -7.59
CA LYS A 327 22.40 -15.09 -8.48
C LYS A 327 21.00 -14.56 -8.20
N LEU A 328 20.94 -13.36 -7.66
CA LEU A 328 19.72 -12.66 -7.27
C LEU A 328 19.66 -11.32 -8.00
N THR A 329 18.51 -11.03 -8.61
CA THR A 329 18.25 -9.73 -9.22
C THR A 329 16.82 -9.30 -8.91
N ARG A 330 16.63 -8.00 -8.65
CA ARG A 330 15.33 -7.36 -8.46
C ARG A 330 15.14 -6.17 -9.39
N ARG A 331 13.90 -5.90 -9.79
CA ARG A 331 13.47 -4.70 -10.51
C ARG A 331 12.09 -4.25 -10.04
N TYR A 332 11.85 -2.95 -10.00
CA TYR A 332 10.53 -2.35 -9.79
C TYR A 332 10.06 -1.72 -11.10
N LEU A 333 9.03 -2.31 -11.70
CA LEU A 333 8.52 -1.89 -13.00
C LEU A 333 7.40 -0.88 -12.76
N ASP A 334 7.45 0.28 -13.41
CA ASP A 334 6.34 1.21 -13.36
C ASP A 334 5.10 0.63 -14.04
N TRP A 335 3.95 0.92 -13.47
CA TRP A 335 2.66 0.42 -13.92
C TRP A 335 2.10 1.14 -15.15
N ASN A 336 2.78 1.02 -16.28
CA ASN A 336 2.31 1.63 -17.52
C ASN A 336 2.55 0.72 -18.73
N ARG A 337 1.80 0.99 -19.81
CA ARG A 337 1.89 0.21 -21.05
C ARG A 337 3.28 0.26 -21.68
N LEU A 338 4.00 1.38 -21.59
CA LEU A 338 5.34 1.49 -22.16
C LEU A 338 6.32 0.50 -21.51
N THR A 339 6.25 0.37 -20.18
CA THR A 339 7.01 -0.62 -19.41
C THR A 339 6.56 -2.04 -19.71
N PHE A 340 5.24 -2.28 -19.71
CA PHE A 340 4.69 -3.61 -19.98
C PHE A 340 5.04 -4.10 -21.40
N ASP A 341 4.84 -3.28 -22.42
CA ASP A 341 5.16 -3.57 -23.82
C ASP A 341 6.63 -3.92 -24.01
N TYR A 342 7.52 -3.13 -23.39
CA TYR A 342 8.96 -3.32 -23.48
C TYR A 342 9.37 -4.71 -22.98
N HIS A 343 8.90 -5.10 -21.79
CA HIS A 343 9.29 -6.37 -21.16
C HIS A 343 8.54 -7.59 -21.70
N ALA A 344 7.26 -7.45 -22.03
CA ALA A 344 6.42 -8.52 -22.56
C ALA A 344 6.79 -8.87 -24.02
N THR A 345 6.88 -7.85 -24.89
CA THR A 345 6.90 -8.06 -26.35
C THR A 345 8.20 -7.66 -27.04
N GLY A 346 9.16 -7.10 -26.30
CA GLY A 346 10.42 -6.62 -26.88
C GLY A 346 10.22 -5.39 -27.78
N SER A 347 9.34 -4.47 -27.38
CA SER A 347 8.98 -3.23 -28.10
C SER A 347 8.19 -3.42 -29.39
N GLN A 348 7.49 -4.55 -29.58
CA GLN A 348 6.69 -4.79 -30.78
C GLN A 348 5.30 -4.11 -30.75
N ASN A 349 4.94 -3.36 -29.69
CA ASN A 349 3.64 -2.71 -29.49
C ASN A 349 2.42 -3.65 -29.68
N ILE A 350 2.55 -4.94 -29.34
CA ILE A 350 1.46 -5.92 -29.42
C ILE A 350 1.23 -6.52 -28.02
N LEU A 351 0.93 -5.67 -27.04
CA LEU A 351 0.61 -6.11 -25.69
C LEU A 351 -0.79 -6.72 -25.63
N ASP A 352 -1.76 -6.15 -26.34
CA ASP A 352 -3.16 -6.46 -26.14
C ASP A 352 -3.50 -7.93 -26.41
N THR A 353 -4.09 -8.58 -25.41
CA THR A 353 -4.74 -9.88 -25.57
C THR A 353 -6.25 -9.69 -25.62
N SER A 354 -6.97 -10.59 -26.29
CA SER A 354 -8.45 -10.53 -26.31
C SER A 354 -9.07 -10.65 -24.92
N HIS A 355 -8.37 -11.29 -23.97
CA HIS A 355 -8.82 -11.37 -22.58
C HIS A 355 -8.60 -10.05 -21.84
N GLY A 356 -7.40 -9.48 -21.91
CA GLY A 356 -7.08 -8.19 -21.29
C GLY A 356 -8.00 -7.06 -21.78
N LEU A 357 -8.27 -6.98 -23.09
CA LEU A 357 -9.21 -5.99 -23.64
C LEU A 357 -10.64 -6.14 -23.08
N LYS A 358 -11.09 -7.37 -22.80
CA LYS A 358 -12.40 -7.60 -22.17
C LYS A 358 -12.40 -7.12 -20.72
N VAL A 359 -11.30 -7.33 -19.99
CA VAL A 359 -11.13 -6.85 -18.60
C VAL A 359 -11.10 -5.32 -18.57
N THR A 360 -10.30 -4.68 -19.42
CA THR A 360 -10.27 -3.20 -19.62
C THR A 360 -11.68 -2.65 -19.88
N LYS A 361 -12.46 -3.29 -20.77
CA LYS A 361 -13.84 -2.89 -21.03
C LYS A 361 -14.73 -3.07 -19.79
N GLY A 362 -14.59 -4.19 -19.08
CA GLY A 362 -15.33 -4.46 -17.84
C GLY A 362 -15.10 -3.37 -16.79
N ILE A 363 -13.86 -2.91 -16.62
CA ILE A 363 -13.52 -1.78 -15.75
C ILE A 363 -14.24 -0.50 -16.20
N THR A 364 -14.19 -0.18 -17.50
CA THR A 364 -14.89 1.00 -18.04
C THR A 364 -16.40 0.95 -17.81
N ASP A 365 -17.02 -0.22 -17.98
CA ASP A 365 -18.45 -0.42 -17.75
C ASP A 365 -18.78 -0.27 -16.25
N SER A 366 -17.96 -0.84 -15.37
CA SER A 366 -18.08 -0.71 -13.92
C SER A 366 -18.00 0.73 -13.44
N ARG A 367 -16.98 1.49 -13.90
CA ARG A 367 -16.82 2.93 -13.58
C ARG A 367 -18.07 3.74 -13.94
N LYS A 368 -18.67 3.46 -15.09
CA LYS A 368 -19.92 4.12 -15.52
C LYS A 368 -21.10 3.71 -14.64
N SER A 369 -21.25 2.42 -14.34
CA SER A 369 -22.35 1.91 -13.52
C SER A 369 -22.36 2.46 -12.10
N LEU A 370 -21.16 2.68 -11.54
CA LEU A 370 -20.94 3.27 -10.21
C LEU A 370 -20.92 4.81 -10.23
N ASN A 371 -21.11 5.43 -11.40
CA ASN A 371 -21.07 6.88 -11.58
C ASN A 371 -19.76 7.55 -11.11
N LEU A 372 -18.63 6.82 -11.17
CA LEU A 372 -17.33 7.27 -10.67
C LEU A 372 -16.80 8.49 -11.44
N THR A 373 -17.25 8.68 -12.68
CA THR A 373 -16.88 9.81 -13.53
C THR A 373 -17.68 11.09 -13.25
N PHE A 374 -18.56 11.10 -12.24
CA PHE A 374 -19.31 12.29 -11.84
C PHE A 374 -18.35 13.37 -11.33
N VAL A 375 -18.43 14.60 -11.85
CA VAL A 375 -17.52 15.71 -11.52
C VAL A 375 -18.17 16.65 -10.49
N TYR A 376 -17.53 16.83 -9.33
CA TYR A 376 -17.93 17.82 -8.32
C TYR A 376 -17.45 19.24 -8.66
N GLY A 377 -16.26 19.37 -9.24
CA GLY A 377 -15.67 20.64 -9.62
C GLY A 377 -14.31 20.47 -10.30
N CYS A 378 -13.63 21.57 -10.61
CA CYS A 378 -12.30 21.55 -11.22
C CYS A 378 -11.22 22.02 -10.25
N ALA A 379 -10.39 21.10 -9.74
CA ALA A 379 -9.27 21.43 -8.87
C ALA A 379 -8.28 22.35 -9.62
N PRO A 380 -7.98 23.55 -9.09
CA PRO A 380 -7.22 24.57 -9.82
C PRO A 380 -5.72 24.26 -9.92
N GLN A 381 -5.22 23.39 -9.06
CA GLN A 381 -3.83 22.94 -9.00
C GLN A 381 -3.77 21.57 -8.32
N SER A 382 -2.61 20.91 -8.42
CA SER A 382 -2.35 19.69 -7.65
C SER A 382 -1.98 20.04 -6.21
N TYR A 383 -2.44 19.21 -5.27
CA TYR A 383 -2.11 19.28 -3.86
C TYR A 383 -1.51 17.95 -3.42
N CYS A 384 -0.24 17.96 -3.05
CA CYS A 384 0.46 16.73 -2.71
C CYS A 384 0.51 16.50 -1.19
N VAL A 385 0.59 15.23 -0.81
CA VAL A 385 0.64 14.75 0.57
C VAL A 385 1.96 15.15 1.24
N SER A 386 3.09 14.89 0.58
CA SER A 386 4.43 15.06 1.18
C SER A 386 5.38 15.87 0.33
N CYS A 387 5.05 16.23 -0.92
CA CYS A 387 5.99 16.92 -1.82
C CYS A 387 6.20 18.40 -1.52
N LYS A 388 5.45 18.95 -0.55
CA LYS A 388 5.51 20.33 -0.07
C LYS A 388 5.46 20.38 1.45
N PRO A 389 6.12 21.36 2.09
CA PRO A 389 6.03 21.53 3.55
C PRO A 389 4.59 21.89 3.97
N PHE A 390 4.22 21.51 5.20
CA PHE A 390 2.95 21.88 5.80
C PHE A 390 2.75 23.40 5.81
N GLY A 391 1.55 23.86 5.43
CA GLY A 391 1.21 25.29 5.29
C GLY A 391 1.46 25.88 3.89
N ASP A 392 2.14 25.16 3.00
CA ASP A 392 2.25 25.54 1.59
C ASP A 392 0.89 25.42 0.87
N LYS A 393 0.62 26.27 -0.12
CA LYS A 393 -0.64 26.27 -0.88
C LYS A 393 -0.85 25.00 -1.71
N GLY A 394 0.23 24.33 -2.11
CA GLY A 394 0.22 23.06 -2.84
C GLY A 394 0.30 21.83 -1.93
N ASN A 395 0.24 21.99 -0.61
CA ASN A 395 0.15 20.88 0.34
C ASN A 395 -1.32 20.51 0.58
N VAL A 396 -1.66 19.22 0.51
CA VAL A 396 -3.05 18.74 0.66
C VAL A 396 -3.63 19.03 2.04
N TYR A 397 -2.80 19.06 3.09
CA TYR A 397 -3.30 19.31 4.44
C TYR A 397 -3.68 20.77 4.67
N THR A 398 -3.03 21.70 3.96
CA THR A 398 -3.49 23.11 3.89
C THR A 398 -4.88 23.21 3.25
N LEU A 399 -5.12 22.42 2.19
CA LEU A 399 -6.44 22.32 1.57
C LEU A 399 -7.46 21.69 2.54
N VAL A 400 -7.09 20.62 3.25
CA VAL A 400 -7.95 19.96 4.24
C VAL A 400 -8.40 20.95 5.32
N GLN A 401 -7.50 21.80 5.84
CA GLN A 401 -7.88 22.84 6.79
C GLN A 401 -8.95 23.78 6.21
N THR A 402 -8.73 24.23 4.98
CA THR A 402 -9.65 25.15 4.29
C THR A 402 -11.01 24.49 4.03
N ALA A 403 -11.00 23.27 3.50
CA ALA A 403 -12.20 22.52 3.16
C ALA A 403 -13.02 22.14 4.40
N ALA A 404 -12.37 21.65 5.46
CA ALA A 404 -13.04 21.29 6.71
C ALA A 404 -13.68 22.50 7.38
N ALA A 405 -12.96 23.63 7.49
CA ALA A 405 -13.50 24.88 8.06
C ALA A 405 -14.77 25.36 7.33
N ALA A 406 -14.77 25.20 6.00
CA ALA A 406 -15.84 25.67 5.13
C ALA A 406 -17.07 24.75 5.10
N THR A 407 -16.91 23.44 5.29
CA THR A 407 -17.97 22.44 4.99
C THR A 407 -18.42 21.60 6.19
N VAL A 408 -17.55 21.38 7.18
CA VAL A 408 -17.92 20.67 8.42
C VAL A 408 -18.58 21.69 9.36
N VAL A 409 -19.84 21.99 9.08
CA VAL A 409 -20.63 23.03 9.76
C VAL A 409 -21.97 22.47 10.20
N ASN A 410 -22.17 22.36 11.50
CA ASN A 410 -23.50 22.13 12.05
C ASN A 410 -24.32 23.44 11.98
N PRO A 411 -25.46 23.49 11.27
CA PRO A 411 -26.24 24.71 11.10
C PRO A 411 -26.67 25.36 12.44
N ASP A 412 -27.06 24.55 13.42
CA ASP A 412 -27.53 25.00 14.75
C ASP A 412 -26.39 25.56 15.60
N ARG A 413 -25.14 25.27 15.22
CA ARG A 413 -23.91 25.72 15.90
C ARG A 413 -22.98 26.51 14.97
N SER A 414 -23.50 27.01 13.85
CA SER A 414 -22.72 27.66 12.79
C SER A 414 -21.97 28.91 13.28
N MET A 415 -22.56 29.64 14.24
CA MET A 415 -22.01 30.83 14.89
C MET A 415 -21.05 30.54 16.06
N LYS A 416 -20.88 29.28 16.46
CA LYS A 416 -19.95 28.89 17.52
C LYS A 416 -18.54 28.70 16.94
N SER A 417 -17.53 29.15 17.69
CA SER A 417 -16.14 28.84 17.41
C SER A 417 -15.92 27.33 17.46
N ARG A 418 -15.25 26.77 16.46
CA ARG A 418 -14.99 25.33 16.34
C ARG A 418 -13.57 25.02 15.89
N MET A 419 -13.01 23.96 16.46
CA MET A 419 -11.72 23.37 16.12
C MET A 419 -11.98 21.97 15.56
N ILE A 420 -11.62 21.74 14.30
CA ILE A 420 -11.92 20.49 13.58
C ILE A 420 -10.60 19.75 13.39
N ILE A 421 -10.48 18.59 14.04
CA ILE A 421 -9.27 17.78 14.05
C ILE A 421 -9.42 16.64 13.05
N VAL A 422 -8.51 16.59 12.09
CA VAL A 422 -8.41 15.55 11.06
C VAL A 422 -7.05 14.88 11.20
N ASN A 423 -7.01 13.56 11.24
CA ASN A 423 -5.75 12.82 11.23
C ASN A 423 -5.16 12.77 9.81
N LYS A 424 -3.84 12.78 9.69
CA LYS A 424 -3.17 12.74 8.37
C LYS A 424 -3.54 11.50 7.56
N GLY A 425 -3.66 10.34 8.23
CA GLY A 425 -3.99 9.05 7.61
C GLY A 425 -5.38 8.98 6.98
N ALA A 426 -6.27 9.94 7.25
CA ALA A 426 -7.53 10.04 6.51
C ALA A 426 -7.31 10.39 5.04
N ILE A 427 -6.18 11.05 4.72
CA ILE A 427 -5.79 11.39 3.35
C ILE A 427 -4.85 10.31 2.82
N ARG A 428 -5.25 9.64 1.75
CA ARG A 428 -4.57 8.46 1.20
C ARG A 428 -3.77 8.75 -0.05
N TYR A 429 -4.07 9.84 -0.73
CA TYR A 429 -3.42 10.21 -1.98
C TYR A 429 -3.41 11.71 -2.25
N ASP A 430 -2.59 12.09 -3.23
CA ASP A 430 -2.51 13.44 -3.75
C ASP A 430 -3.82 13.81 -4.46
N LEU A 431 -4.21 15.09 -4.36
CA LEU A 431 -5.32 15.62 -5.15
C LEU A 431 -4.74 16.26 -6.41
N VAL A 432 -4.88 15.59 -7.55
CA VAL A 432 -4.31 16.05 -8.83
C VAL A 432 -5.20 17.13 -9.47
N GLN A 433 -4.56 18.15 -10.05
CA GLN A 433 -5.24 19.20 -10.83
C GLN A 433 -6.17 18.61 -11.91
N GLY A 434 -7.31 19.26 -12.13
CA GLY A 434 -8.28 18.88 -13.14
C GLY A 434 -9.62 18.46 -12.54
N PRO A 435 -10.44 17.68 -13.27
CA PRO A 435 -11.78 17.34 -12.81
C PRO A 435 -11.72 16.54 -11.51
N PHE A 436 -12.28 17.06 -10.42
CA PHE A 436 -12.41 16.32 -9.16
C PHE A 436 -13.72 15.55 -9.18
N THR A 437 -13.60 14.23 -9.26
CA THR A 437 -14.70 13.29 -9.49
C THR A 437 -15.14 12.57 -8.22
N LEU A 438 -16.24 11.79 -8.31
CA LEU A 438 -16.63 10.83 -7.27
C LEU A 438 -15.50 9.84 -6.97
N ASP A 439 -14.83 9.35 -7.99
CA ASP A 439 -13.67 8.49 -7.83
C ASP A 439 -12.53 9.16 -7.03
N ASP A 440 -12.22 10.41 -7.36
CA ASP A 440 -11.18 11.17 -6.67
C ASP A 440 -11.48 11.38 -5.19
N SER A 441 -12.75 11.38 -4.77
CA SER A 441 -13.09 11.49 -3.35
C SER A 441 -12.68 10.25 -2.58
N TYR A 442 -12.86 9.05 -3.16
CA TYR A 442 -12.38 7.80 -2.59
C TYR A 442 -10.86 7.70 -2.65
N ILE A 443 -10.23 8.10 -3.75
CA ILE A 443 -8.76 8.14 -3.89
C ILE A 443 -8.11 9.01 -2.81
N VAL A 444 -8.63 10.23 -2.60
CA VAL A 444 -8.03 11.18 -1.65
C VAL A 444 -8.41 10.82 -0.21
N CYS A 445 -9.67 10.45 0.08
CA CYS A 445 -10.14 10.19 1.44
C CYS A 445 -11.25 9.11 1.48
N PRO A 446 -10.92 7.80 1.45
CA PRO A 446 -11.90 6.72 1.25
C PRO A 446 -12.81 6.46 2.45
N TYR A 447 -12.40 6.88 3.65
CA TYR A 447 -13.08 6.47 4.88
C TYR A 447 -14.40 7.22 5.11
N THR A 448 -15.40 6.50 5.63
CA THR A 448 -16.74 7.03 5.94
C THR A 448 -16.94 7.24 7.44
N ASN A 449 -15.93 7.76 8.15
CA ASN A 449 -16.04 8.05 9.58
C ASN A 449 -17.03 9.20 9.83
N THR A 450 -17.83 9.09 10.88
CA THR A 450 -18.76 10.16 11.28
C THR A 450 -18.05 11.26 12.04
N PHE A 451 -18.56 12.49 12.00
CA PHE A 451 -18.02 13.60 12.80
C PHE A 451 -18.73 13.70 14.14
N ARG A 452 -17.98 13.53 15.23
CA ARG A 452 -18.43 13.76 16.61
C ARG A 452 -17.81 15.03 17.18
N TYR A 453 -18.34 15.51 18.30
CA TYR A 453 -17.77 16.66 18.97
C TYR A 453 -18.02 16.71 20.48
N PHE A 454 -17.16 17.46 21.17
CA PHE A 454 -17.41 17.94 22.53
C PHE A 454 -17.89 19.41 22.47
N PRO A 455 -19.10 19.72 22.99
CA PRO A 455 -19.65 21.07 22.95
C PRO A 455 -19.00 22.01 23.96
N ASP A 456 -18.81 23.28 23.57
CA ASP A 456 -18.54 24.40 24.49
C ASP A 456 -17.36 24.14 25.47
N VAL A 457 -16.29 23.51 24.97
CA VAL A 457 -15.05 23.23 25.72
C VAL A 457 -14.31 24.55 25.98
N PRO A 458 -13.84 24.83 27.21
CA PRO A 458 -13.04 26.03 27.47
C PRO A 458 -11.84 26.12 26.53
N TYR A 459 -11.63 27.27 25.88
CA TYR A 459 -10.58 27.41 24.88
C TYR A 459 -9.18 27.16 25.43
N SER A 460 -8.92 27.56 26.68
CA SER A 460 -7.66 27.30 27.40
C SER A 460 -7.28 25.83 27.51
N LEU A 461 -8.28 24.95 27.48
CA LEU A 461 -8.13 23.50 27.44
C LEU A 461 -8.00 23.01 25.99
N ALA A 462 -8.94 23.43 25.14
CA ALA A 462 -9.02 22.99 23.76
C ALA A 462 -7.74 23.31 22.96
N SER A 463 -7.15 24.48 23.17
CA SER A 463 -5.95 24.95 22.45
C SER A 463 -4.72 24.06 22.61
N LYS A 464 -4.69 23.20 23.64
CA LYS A 464 -3.58 22.29 23.94
C LYS A 464 -3.75 20.90 23.34
N VAL A 465 -4.96 20.56 22.89
CA VAL A 465 -5.29 19.22 22.38
C VAL A 465 -4.41 18.86 21.19
N LEU A 466 -4.31 19.75 20.20
CA LEU A 466 -3.52 19.49 18.99
C LEU A 466 -2.04 19.23 19.30
N GLU A 467 -1.44 20.03 20.19
CA GLU A 467 -0.05 19.84 20.62
C GLU A 467 0.14 18.48 21.28
N THR A 468 -0.77 18.09 22.17
CA THR A 468 -0.73 16.78 22.83
C THR A 468 -0.87 15.62 21.86
N LEU A 469 -1.75 15.75 20.85
CA LEU A 469 -1.92 14.72 19.82
C LEU A 469 -0.69 14.56 18.91
N ASN A 470 0.05 15.64 18.68
CA ASN A 470 1.24 15.66 17.82
C ASN A 470 2.55 15.50 18.60
N LYS A 471 2.52 15.28 19.92
CA LYS A 471 3.72 15.04 20.71
C LYS A 471 4.34 13.69 20.32
N PRO A 472 5.66 13.63 20.05
CA PRO A 472 6.35 12.36 19.82
C PRO A 472 6.18 11.47 21.03
N LYS A 473 5.70 10.23 20.83
CA LYS A 473 5.51 9.31 21.94
C LYS A 473 6.84 8.98 22.59
N SER A 474 6.95 9.22 23.90
CA SER A 474 8.10 8.72 24.67
C SER A 474 8.07 7.19 24.63
N THR A 475 9.17 6.57 24.22
CA THR A 475 9.35 5.11 24.09
C THR A 475 9.41 4.43 25.46
N LYS A 476 8.34 4.51 26.26
CA LYS A 476 8.16 3.71 27.48
C LYS A 476 6.73 3.23 27.66
N ARG A 477 6.59 1.90 27.49
CA ARG A 477 5.60 0.95 28.04
C ARG A 477 4.11 1.07 27.66
N SER A 478 3.70 0.05 26.90
CA SER A 478 2.53 -0.82 27.13
C SER A 478 1.19 -0.16 27.47
N SER A 479 0.44 0.17 26.41
CA SER A 479 -1.01 -0.07 26.37
C SER A 479 -1.40 -0.34 24.92
N MET A 480 -1.59 -1.63 24.60
CA MET A 480 -2.06 -2.10 23.30
C MET A 480 -3.59 -1.95 23.24
N THR A 481 -4.12 -0.88 22.68
CA THR A 481 -5.53 -0.88 22.20
C THR A 481 -5.82 0.19 21.15
N VAL A 482 -5.31 1.41 21.30
CA VAL A 482 -5.64 2.56 20.40
C VAL A 482 -4.52 2.88 19.39
N ASP A 483 -3.30 2.45 19.68
CA ASP A 483 -2.12 2.75 18.86
C ASP A 483 -2.01 1.95 17.57
N THR A 484 -2.52 0.72 17.55
CA THR A 484 -2.49 -0.15 16.37
C THR A 484 -3.52 0.26 15.32
N ILE A 485 -4.73 0.67 15.70
CA ILE A 485 -5.80 1.05 14.75
C ILE A 485 -5.36 2.24 13.91
N SER A 486 -4.83 3.29 14.54
CA SER A 486 -4.31 4.43 13.80
C SER A 486 -3.07 4.03 13.01
N SER A 487 -2.05 3.39 13.58
CA SER A 487 -0.81 3.06 12.83
C SER A 487 -1.02 2.12 11.63
N GLN A 488 -2.11 1.35 11.64
CA GLN A 488 -2.47 0.43 10.54
C GLN A 488 -3.46 1.05 9.55
N MET A 489 -4.33 1.97 9.99
CA MET A 489 -5.02 2.89 9.07
C MET A 489 -4.09 3.96 8.48
N LEU A 490 -2.94 4.20 9.13
CA LEU A 490 -1.97 5.23 8.74
C LEU A 490 -1.09 4.77 7.58
N GLY A 491 -0.84 3.47 7.40
CA GLY A 491 0.44 3.05 6.83
C GLY A 491 1.55 3.55 7.76
N TYR A 492 2.43 2.67 8.24
CA TYR A 492 3.33 3.07 9.31
C TYR A 492 4.14 4.35 9.01
N ASP A 493 4.20 5.22 10.02
CA ASP A 493 4.72 6.60 10.07
C ASP A 493 6.22 6.80 9.78
N GLU A 494 6.93 5.81 9.26
CA GLU A 494 8.12 6.12 8.48
C GLU A 494 7.62 6.36 7.05
N CYS A 495 7.20 7.58 6.75
CA CYS A 495 7.31 8.12 5.38
C CYS A 495 8.63 8.90 5.22
N ASP A 496 9.51 8.82 6.23
CA ASP A 496 10.91 9.14 6.06
C ASP A 496 11.57 7.91 5.41
N ASN A 497 11.91 8.03 4.13
CA ASN A 497 13.19 7.44 3.73
C ASN A 497 14.24 7.98 4.71
N PRO A 498 15.20 7.18 5.20
CA PRO A 498 16.40 7.77 5.78
C PRO A 498 17.11 8.51 4.65
N SER A 499 16.73 9.76 4.39
CA SER A 499 17.57 10.68 3.65
C SER A 499 18.86 10.81 4.45
N PRO A 500 20.02 10.61 3.82
CA PRO A 500 21.28 10.91 4.45
C PRO A 500 21.37 12.42 4.61
N HIS A 501 21.24 12.85 5.86
CA HIS A 501 21.76 14.09 6.44
C HIS A 501 20.97 15.39 6.29
N ASN A 502 20.78 16.00 7.46
CA ASN A 502 20.75 17.44 7.68
C ASN A 502 22.03 18.10 7.12
N GLY A 503 21.86 19.17 6.34
CA GLY A 503 22.80 20.27 6.30
C GLY A 503 23.77 20.35 5.11
N ALA A 504 23.54 21.42 4.34
CA ALA A 504 24.52 22.26 3.65
C ALA A 504 24.92 21.97 2.19
N ASP A 505 24.68 23.04 1.41
CA ASP A 505 25.38 23.56 0.24
C ASP A 505 25.20 22.96 -1.16
N LEU A 506 24.57 23.81 -1.98
CA LEU A 506 24.64 23.93 -3.42
C LEU A 506 26.05 23.67 -3.96
N LEU A 507 26.30 22.48 -4.51
CA LEU A 507 27.42 22.29 -5.44
C LEU A 507 26.99 21.52 -6.69
N LYS A 508 27.27 22.18 -7.83
CA LYS A 508 26.96 21.75 -9.20
C LYS A 508 27.55 20.37 -9.52
N PRO A 509 26.84 19.50 -10.25
CA PRO A 509 27.42 18.23 -10.66
C PRO A 509 28.41 18.46 -11.81
N LYS A 510 29.66 18.08 -11.58
CA LYS A 510 30.61 17.70 -12.63
C LYS A 510 30.80 16.19 -12.56
N SER A 511 30.25 15.44 -13.49
CA SER A 511 30.91 14.24 -14.01
C SER A 511 30.45 13.96 -15.44
N LEU A 512 31.42 13.53 -16.24
CA LEU A 512 31.36 13.32 -17.68
C LEU A 512 30.99 11.86 -17.99
N PHE A 513 30.29 11.69 -19.12
CA PHE A 513 29.97 10.45 -19.85
C PHE A 513 28.80 9.59 -19.35
N ARG A 514 27.58 9.96 -19.77
CA ARG A 514 26.54 8.99 -20.15
C ARG A 514 25.88 9.48 -21.44
N ARG A 515 25.87 8.63 -22.48
CA ARG A 515 25.11 8.87 -23.71
C ARG A 515 23.63 8.98 -23.34
N VAL A 516 23.15 10.20 -23.15
CA VAL A 516 21.72 10.54 -23.08
C VAL A 516 21.20 10.47 -24.51
N LEU A 517 20.53 9.38 -24.85
CA LEU A 517 19.72 9.33 -26.06
C LEU A 517 18.44 10.14 -25.80
N GLY A 518 18.45 11.39 -26.26
CA GLY A 518 17.30 12.17 -26.72
C GLY A 518 16.12 12.40 -25.79
N GLY A 519 16.07 13.59 -25.18
CA GLY A 519 14.81 14.28 -24.80
C GLY A 519 14.48 14.32 -23.31
N THR A 520 14.43 15.54 -22.76
CA THR A 520 13.73 16.00 -21.53
C THR A 520 14.15 15.41 -20.18
N THR A 521 14.12 16.26 -19.14
CA THR A 521 14.25 15.86 -17.73
C THR A 521 13.35 14.64 -17.44
N PRO A 522 13.85 13.55 -16.82
CA PRO A 522 13.01 12.40 -16.50
C PRO A 522 11.78 12.79 -15.70
N THR A 523 10.63 12.16 -15.96
CA THR A 523 9.41 12.38 -15.17
C THR A 523 9.66 12.08 -13.69
N PRO A 524 9.14 12.89 -12.75
CA PRO A 524 9.21 12.57 -11.32
C PRO A 524 8.67 11.18 -11.02
N GLY A 525 9.32 10.46 -10.11
CA GLY A 525 8.96 9.10 -9.73
C GLY A 525 9.93 8.53 -8.69
N TYR A 526 9.86 7.22 -8.49
CA TYR A 526 10.66 6.54 -7.48
C TYR A 526 12.15 6.50 -7.83
N THR A 527 12.99 6.76 -6.84
CA THR A 527 14.45 6.55 -6.87
C THR A 527 14.84 5.73 -5.65
N THR A 528 14.53 4.44 -5.72
CA THR A 528 14.60 3.47 -4.63
C THR A 528 16.04 3.16 -4.23
N CYS A 529 16.31 3.11 -2.92
CA CYS A 529 17.57 2.66 -2.36
C CYS A 529 17.32 1.53 -1.36
N ASP A 530 17.88 0.36 -1.63
CA ASP A 530 17.67 -0.87 -0.86
C ASP A 530 18.98 -1.64 -0.63
N ASP A 531 18.93 -2.86 -0.08
CA ASP A 531 20.12 -3.68 0.23
C ASP A 531 20.89 -4.19 -1.02
N LEU A 532 20.37 -3.95 -2.22
CA LEU A 532 21.03 -4.18 -3.51
C LEU A 532 21.41 -2.87 -4.23
N GLY A 533 21.39 -1.73 -3.52
CA GLY A 533 21.76 -0.42 -4.05
C GLY A 533 20.58 0.37 -4.63
N ASN A 534 20.85 1.24 -5.59
CA ASN A 534 19.88 2.19 -6.16
C ASN A 534 19.50 1.93 -7.62
N ASP A 535 19.74 0.72 -8.12
CA ASP A 535 19.42 0.31 -9.48
C ASP A 535 18.14 -0.56 -9.56
N GLY A 536 17.28 -0.50 -8.55
CA GLY A 536 16.03 -1.26 -8.49
C GLY A 536 15.00 -0.80 -9.51
N ASP A 537 14.76 0.50 -9.62
CA ASP A 537 13.73 1.04 -10.50
C ASP A 537 14.06 0.79 -11.97
N ASP A 538 13.09 0.30 -12.72
CA ASP A 538 13.25 -0.06 -14.13
C ASP A 538 13.34 1.17 -15.04
N THR A 539 12.67 2.26 -14.68
CA THR A 539 12.65 3.53 -15.40
C THR A 539 13.49 4.56 -14.65
N PRO A 540 14.31 5.39 -15.34
CA PRO A 540 14.99 6.50 -14.69
C PRO A 540 13.99 7.62 -14.34
N HIS A 541 14.01 8.11 -13.10
CA HIS A 541 13.16 9.21 -12.64
C HIS A 541 13.97 10.37 -12.09
N SER A 542 13.35 11.55 -12.03
CA SER A 542 13.80 12.61 -11.13
C SER A 542 13.22 12.38 -9.74
N GLN A 543 14.01 12.61 -8.70
CA GLN A 543 13.56 12.44 -7.32
C GLN A 543 12.39 13.39 -6.99
N ILE A 544 11.42 12.87 -6.23
CA ILE A 544 10.34 13.66 -5.62
C ILE A 544 10.82 14.11 -4.23
N SER A 545 10.69 15.40 -3.93
CA SER A 545 10.97 15.90 -2.58
C SER A 545 9.99 15.31 -1.57
N GLU A 546 10.44 14.99 -0.37
CA GLU A 546 9.59 14.50 0.73
C GLU A 546 9.74 15.40 1.96
N TYR A 547 8.61 15.81 2.53
CA TYR A 547 8.51 16.63 3.74
C TYR A 547 7.62 15.94 4.77
N SER A 548 8.09 15.91 6.02
CA SER A 548 7.31 15.42 7.16
C SER A 548 6.05 16.28 7.40
N GLN A 549 4.96 15.63 7.76
CA GLN A 549 3.64 16.23 7.98
C GLN A 549 3.16 15.90 9.40
N PRO A 550 2.43 16.81 10.07
CA PRO A 550 1.91 16.54 11.40
C PRO A 550 0.89 15.39 11.40
N ASP A 551 0.87 14.57 12.46
CA ASP A 551 -0.03 13.42 12.58
C ASP A 551 -1.51 13.82 12.62
N HIS A 552 -1.79 14.98 13.19
CA HIS A 552 -3.11 15.57 13.27
C HIS A 552 -3.06 17.03 12.82
N ILE A 553 -4.07 17.40 12.05
CA ILE A 553 -4.25 18.72 11.45
C ILE A 553 -5.50 19.34 12.05
N GLN A 554 -5.47 20.65 12.29
CA GLN A 554 -6.59 21.39 12.83
C GLN A 554 -7.06 22.49 11.88
N ALA A 555 -8.35 22.48 11.56
CA ALA A 555 -9.04 23.63 10.98
C ALA A 555 -9.73 24.44 12.08
N THR A 556 -9.85 25.76 11.90
CA THR A 556 -10.61 26.64 12.80
C THR A 556 -11.66 27.41 12.00
N ALA A 557 -12.84 27.60 12.60
CA ALA A 557 -13.92 28.39 12.00
C ALA A 557 -14.80 29.03 13.09
N GLY A 558 -15.44 30.15 12.76
CA GLY A 558 -16.32 30.87 13.69
C GLY A 558 -15.60 31.60 14.83
N PHE A 559 -14.28 31.74 14.78
CA PHE A 559 -13.50 32.47 15.77
C PHE A 559 -13.77 33.99 15.67
N PRO A 560 -13.72 34.73 16.78
CA PRO A 560 -13.88 36.17 16.75
C PRO A 560 -12.76 36.84 15.95
N SER A 561 -13.06 37.98 15.32
CA SER A 561 -12.07 38.75 14.55
C SER A 561 -10.94 39.32 15.41
N GLU A 562 -11.20 39.52 16.70
CA GLU A 562 -10.23 39.97 17.70
C GLU A 562 -10.32 39.09 18.95
N GLY A 563 -9.16 38.76 19.54
CA GLY A 563 -9.07 37.97 20.76
C GLY A 563 -9.23 36.45 20.57
N GLN A 564 -9.45 35.75 21.67
CA GLN A 564 -9.65 34.31 21.72
C GLN A 564 -11.10 34.03 22.14
N PRO A 565 -11.74 32.97 21.63
CA PRO A 565 -13.07 32.60 22.10
C PRO A 565 -13.00 32.09 23.54
N ASP A 566 -14.06 32.30 24.32
CA ASP A 566 -14.14 31.70 25.66
C ASP A 566 -14.25 30.17 25.60
N LYS A 567 -15.00 29.68 24.60
CA LYS A 567 -15.34 28.27 24.42
C LYS A 567 -15.36 27.91 22.94
N VAL A 568 -15.08 26.64 22.66
CA VAL A 568 -15.06 26.07 21.31
C VAL A 568 -15.70 24.69 21.29
N ASP A 569 -16.27 24.34 20.14
CA ASP A 569 -16.60 22.95 19.83
C ASP A 569 -15.34 22.24 19.31
N ILE A 570 -14.97 21.09 19.89
CA ILE A 570 -13.90 20.24 19.37
C ILE A 570 -14.54 19.15 18.53
N VAL A 571 -14.42 19.25 17.21
CA VAL A 571 -14.99 18.33 16.22
C VAL A 571 -13.91 17.38 15.73
N PHE A 572 -14.22 16.09 15.59
CA PHE A 572 -13.27 15.04 15.20
C PHE A 572 -13.98 13.84 14.58
N SER A 573 -13.26 13.03 13.80
CA SER A 573 -13.76 11.73 13.33
C SER A 573 -13.98 10.78 14.51
N ASP A 574 -15.09 10.06 14.56
CA ASP A 574 -15.51 9.17 15.66
C ASP A 574 -14.40 8.30 16.27
N PHE A 575 -13.56 7.66 15.45
CA PHE A 575 -12.47 6.79 15.91
C PHE A 575 -11.37 7.52 16.69
N LEU A 576 -11.28 8.86 16.62
CA LEU A 576 -10.35 9.66 17.40
C LEU A 576 -10.84 9.93 18.84
N GLY A 577 -12.07 9.54 19.19
CA GLY A 577 -12.70 9.86 20.47
C GLY A 577 -11.81 9.60 21.69
N ASP A 578 -11.23 8.39 21.79
CA ASP A 578 -10.36 8.02 22.92
C ASP A 578 -9.10 8.90 23.00
N ARG A 579 -8.53 9.30 21.85
CA ARG A 579 -7.35 10.18 21.80
C ARG A 579 -7.67 11.60 22.24
N ILE A 580 -8.83 12.11 21.80
CA ILE A 580 -9.30 13.45 22.18
C ILE A 580 -9.60 13.49 23.68
N VAL A 581 -10.27 12.46 24.20
CA VAL A 581 -10.52 12.30 25.64
C VAL A 581 -9.22 12.25 26.43
N GLY A 582 -8.25 11.44 25.97
CA GLY A 582 -6.92 11.36 26.59
C GLY A 582 -6.20 12.71 26.62
N ALA A 583 -6.23 13.45 25.51
CA ALA A 583 -5.62 14.77 25.41
C ALA A 583 -6.32 15.82 26.29
N LEU A 584 -7.66 15.81 26.36
CA LEU A 584 -8.42 16.72 27.22
C LEU A 584 -8.16 16.44 28.70
N ASN A 585 -8.15 15.17 29.12
CA ASN A 585 -7.98 14.82 30.52
C ASN A 585 -6.54 15.00 31.03
N LEU A 586 -5.54 14.99 30.14
CA LEU A 586 -4.14 15.25 30.49
C LEU A 586 -3.92 16.65 31.07
N GLU A 587 -4.78 17.60 30.71
CA GLU A 587 -4.73 18.98 31.17
C GLU A 587 -5.47 19.22 32.49
N HIS A 588 -5.85 18.15 33.18
CA HIS A 588 -6.54 18.15 34.48
C HIS A 588 -7.77 19.09 34.53
N PRO A 589 -8.74 18.90 33.61
CA PRO A 589 -9.98 19.67 33.60
C PRO A 589 -10.81 19.44 34.86
N SER A 590 -11.67 20.39 35.21
CA SER A 590 -12.62 20.25 36.33
C SER A 590 -13.66 19.15 36.10
N LYS A 591 -13.98 18.85 34.84
CA LYS A 591 -14.80 17.72 34.40
C LYS A 591 -13.89 16.66 33.80
N ASN A 592 -14.06 15.40 34.19
CA ASN A 592 -13.46 14.27 33.51
C ASN A 592 -14.26 13.94 32.23
N TYR A 593 -13.63 13.99 31.06
CA TYR A 593 -14.27 13.67 29.79
C TYR A 593 -14.27 12.15 29.55
N THR A 594 -15.34 11.64 28.94
CA THR A 594 -15.42 10.28 28.39
C THR A 594 -15.88 10.32 26.93
N THR A 595 -15.77 9.21 26.20
CA THR A 595 -16.28 9.13 24.82
C THR A 595 -17.80 9.29 24.75
N ASP A 596 -18.51 8.88 25.80
CA ASP A 596 -19.97 9.05 25.93
C ASP A 596 -20.40 10.53 26.04
N ASP A 597 -19.48 11.42 26.46
CA ASP A 597 -19.74 12.87 26.49
C ASP A 597 -19.76 13.50 25.08
N SER A 598 -19.31 12.78 24.05
CA SER A 598 -19.28 13.29 22.68
C SER A 598 -20.63 13.11 21.99
N LEU A 599 -21.06 14.11 21.23
CA LEU A 599 -22.30 14.10 20.46
C LEU A 599 -22.01 14.00 18.96
N LEU A 600 -23.00 13.56 18.18
CA LEU A 600 -22.90 13.62 16.72
C LEU A 600 -22.92 15.09 16.26
N TYR A 601 -21.94 15.51 15.46
CA TYR A 601 -21.82 16.90 15.00
C TYR A 601 -22.51 17.13 13.65
N MET A 602 -22.30 16.22 12.69
CA MET A 602 -22.91 16.24 11.37
C MET A 602 -23.90 15.07 11.22
N PRO A 603 -24.91 15.15 10.34
CA PRO A 603 -25.74 13.99 10.01
C PRO A 603 -24.89 12.77 9.60
N GLU A 604 -25.35 11.55 9.89
CA GLU A 604 -24.57 10.32 9.64
C GLU A 604 -24.17 10.11 8.18
N ASN A 605 -24.90 10.71 7.24
CA ASN A 605 -24.57 10.66 5.81
C ASN A 605 -23.50 11.67 5.37
N PHE A 606 -23.07 12.58 6.25
CA PHE A 606 -21.94 13.49 6.02
C PHE A 606 -20.72 12.97 6.79
N THR A 607 -19.84 12.26 6.08
CA THR A 607 -18.69 11.55 6.63
C THR A 607 -17.36 12.15 6.18
N SER A 608 -16.23 11.62 6.65
CA SER A 608 -14.88 12.09 6.27
C SER A 608 -14.61 12.07 4.76
N ASN A 609 -15.24 11.18 3.97
CA ASN A 609 -15.10 11.19 2.50
C ASN A 609 -15.85 12.38 1.83
N THR A 610 -16.82 12.99 2.51
CA THR A 610 -17.77 13.93 1.89
C THR A 610 -17.37 15.41 1.94
N PHE A 611 -16.47 15.80 2.86
CA PHE A 611 -16.17 17.22 3.07
C PHE A 611 -15.36 17.85 1.92
N ILE A 612 -14.43 17.11 1.30
CA ILE A 612 -13.68 17.57 0.12
C ILE A 612 -14.62 17.69 -1.11
N PRO A 613 -15.47 16.70 -1.43
CA PRO A 613 -16.54 16.85 -2.43
C PRO A 613 -17.45 18.05 -2.24
N ALA A 614 -17.90 18.29 -0.99
CA ALA A 614 -18.71 19.45 -0.66
C ALA A 614 -17.95 20.77 -0.93
N TYR A 615 -16.66 20.81 -0.58
CA TYR A 615 -15.80 21.96 -0.84
C TYR A 615 -15.57 22.17 -2.33
N ALA A 616 -15.29 21.11 -3.09
CA ALA A 616 -15.12 21.16 -4.54
C ALA A 616 -16.38 21.70 -5.24
N SER A 617 -17.55 21.23 -4.84
CA SER A 617 -18.85 21.65 -5.38
C SER A 617 -19.17 23.13 -5.12
N MET A 618 -18.58 23.70 -4.07
CA MET A 618 -18.75 25.11 -3.69
C MET A 618 -17.66 26.01 -4.29
N ALA A 619 -16.40 25.62 -4.18
CA ALA A 619 -15.25 26.46 -4.48
C ALA A 619 -14.70 26.29 -5.91
N TRP A 620 -14.98 25.17 -6.58
CA TRP A 620 -14.37 24.81 -7.86
C TRP A 620 -15.38 24.65 -9.00
N LYS A 621 -16.64 25.00 -8.77
CA LYS A 621 -17.74 24.79 -9.73
C LYS A 621 -17.65 25.69 -10.96
N ASP A 622 -17.21 26.94 -10.80
CA ASP A 622 -17.18 27.92 -11.88
C ASP A 622 -16.20 27.53 -13.01
N ASN A 623 -15.18 26.73 -12.69
CA ASN A 623 -14.15 26.29 -13.63
C ASN A 623 -14.45 24.94 -14.30
N ILE A 624 -15.62 24.34 -14.07
CA ILE A 624 -15.93 22.98 -14.52
C ILE A 624 -15.90 22.83 -16.06
N ASN A 625 -16.23 23.90 -16.79
CA ASN A 625 -16.28 23.90 -18.26
C ASN A 625 -14.90 24.11 -18.93
N ASN A 626 -13.87 24.48 -18.16
CA ASN A 626 -12.52 24.72 -18.68
C ASN A 626 -11.48 23.96 -17.83
N CYS A 627 -11.69 22.66 -17.70
CA CYS A 627 -10.97 21.83 -16.75
C CYS A 627 -9.94 20.92 -17.43
N SER A 628 -8.69 21.37 -17.50
CA SER A 628 -7.57 20.59 -18.01
C SER A 628 -6.87 19.80 -16.90
N ILE A 629 -6.47 18.56 -17.19
CA ILE A 629 -5.57 17.77 -16.34
C ILE A 629 -4.16 18.38 -16.42
N ALA A 630 -3.42 18.42 -15.31
CA ALA A 630 -2.02 18.82 -15.33
C ALA A 630 -1.21 17.87 -16.22
N GLY A 631 -0.47 18.44 -17.18
CA GLY A 631 0.32 17.71 -18.16
C GLY A 631 1.67 17.26 -17.64
#